data_AF-A0A2D7PDJ2-F1
#
_entry.id   AF-A0A2D7PDJ2-F1
#
_cell.length_a   1.000
_cell.length_b   1.000
_cell.length_c   1.000
_cell.angle_alpha   90.00
_cell.angle_beta   90.00
_cell.angle_gamma   90.00
#
_symmetry.space_group_name_H-M   'P 1'
#
loop_
_entity.id
_entity.type
_entity.pdbx_description
1 polymer ?
#
loop_
_entity_poly.entity_id
_entity_poly.type
_entity_poly.pdbx_seq_one_letter_code
_entity_poly.pdbx_strand_id
1 'polypeptide(L)'
;MLNNLIAPVSNLVGGWLKNKAEQKQAEHKRKLTIIENDSSWEKIMAESSKDSVKDEFWTFVLSIPIFMIGYAIAFGDVSVIERVHLGFEALTKLPEWYQYLLFIAISSSFGIRGASKIMNLRK
;
A
#
# COMPACT_ATOMS: atom_id res chain seq x y z
N MET A 1 -17.54 0.53 68.52
CA MET A 1 -18.21 -0.04 67.32
C MET A 1 -18.10 0.83 66.06
N LEU A 2 -17.58 2.08 66.12
CA LEU A 2 -17.28 2.88 64.91
C LEU A 2 -15.97 2.52 64.18
N ASN A 3 -15.02 1.84 64.84
CA ASN A 3 -13.70 1.52 64.25
C ASN A 3 -13.71 0.41 63.19
N ASN A 4 -14.80 -0.38 63.07
CA ASN A 4 -14.87 -1.51 62.13
C ASN A 4 -15.52 -1.16 60.79
N LEU A 5 -16.02 0.07 60.63
CA LEU A 5 -16.68 0.55 59.39
C LEU A 5 -15.81 1.49 58.55
N ILE A 6 -14.62 1.85 59.05
CA ILE A 6 -13.66 2.71 58.33
C ILE A 6 -12.80 1.88 57.35
N ALA A 7 -12.52 0.62 57.70
CA ALA A 7 -11.70 -0.30 56.90
C ALA A 7 -12.30 -0.70 55.52
N PRO A 8 -13.62 -0.90 55.34
CA PRO A 8 -14.18 -1.18 54.02
C PRO A 8 -14.17 0.04 53.10
N VAL A 9 -14.36 1.24 53.66
CA VAL A 9 -14.43 2.49 52.88
C VAL A 9 -13.03 2.90 52.37
N SER A 10 -11.98 2.72 53.17
CA SER A 10 -10.60 2.95 52.72
C SER A 10 -10.19 2.00 51.60
N ASN A 11 -10.63 0.73 51.65
CA ASN A 11 -10.37 -0.27 50.60
C ASN A 11 -11.12 0.03 49.29
N LEU A 12 -12.33 0.57 49.34
CA LEU A 12 -13.11 0.95 48.15
C LEU A 12 -12.55 2.21 47.47
N VAL A 13 -12.16 3.22 48.26
CA VAL A 13 -11.52 4.45 47.74
C VAL A 13 -10.13 4.13 47.17
N GLY A 14 -9.35 3.28 47.85
CA GLY A 14 -8.07 2.79 47.36
C GLY A 14 -8.20 1.96 46.08
N GLY A 15 -9.21 1.10 45.98
CA GLY A 15 -9.52 0.33 44.77
C GLY A 15 -9.91 1.21 43.58
N TRP A 16 -10.70 2.26 43.78
CA TRP A 16 -11.11 3.17 42.70
C TRP A 16 -9.94 4.03 42.18
N LEU A 17 -9.09 4.53 43.09
CA LEU A 17 -7.85 5.22 42.73
C LEU A 17 -6.88 4.31 41.97
N LYS A 18 -6.75 3.04 42.41
CA LYS A 18 -5.91 2.03 41.75
C LYS A 18 -6.42 1.70 40.35
N ASN A 19 -7.72 1.48 40.18
CA ASN A 19 -8.32 1.20 38.87
C ASN A 19 -8.17 2.37 37.89
N LYS A 20 -8.26 3.61 38.37
CA LYS A 20 -8.04 4.82 37.55
C LYS A 20 -6.56 5.00 37.16
N ALA A 21 -5.64 4.64 38.05
CA ALA A 21 -4.20 4.63 37.76
C ALA A 21 -3.83 3.53 36.75
N GLU A 22 -4.39 2.33 36.90
CA GLU A 22 -4.21 1.22 35.95
C GLU A 22 -4.79 1.56 34.56
N GLN A 23 -5.97 2.22 34.49
CA GLN A 23 -6.51 2.72 33.21
C GLN A 23 -5.58 3.71 32.53
N LYS A 24 -5.05 4.70 33.26
CA LYS A 24 -4.10 5.67 32.70
C LYS A 24 -2.81 5.00 32.22
N GLN A 25 -2.30 4.01 32.97
CA GLN A 25 -1.13 3.24 32.54
C GLN A 25 -1.42 2.38 31.30
N ALA A 26 -2.60 1.78 31.19
CA ALA A 26 -3.00 1.00 30.02
C ALA A 26 -3.17 1.88 28.77
N GLU A 27 -3.76 3.08 28.91
CA GLU A 27 -3.82 4.07 27.82
C GLU A 27 -2.43 4.54 27.40
N HIS A 28 -1.53 4.75 28.36
CA HIS A 28 -0.17 5.18 28.06
C HIS A 28 0.64 4.08 27.36
N LYS A 29 0.51 2.83 27.81
CA LYS A 29 1.08 1.65 27.14
C LYS A 29 0.52 1.48 25.74
N ARG A 30 -0.80 1.60 25.54
CA ARG A 30 -1.39 1.56 24.18
C ARG A 30 -0.84 2.65 23.28
N LYS A 31 -0.71 3.89 23.76
CA LYS A 31 -0.11 4.98 22.98
C LYS A 31 1.34 4.69 22.61
N LEU A 32 2.13 4.14 23.54
CA LEU A 32 3.49 3.69 23.25
C LEU A 32 3.53 2.58 22.20
N THR A 33 2.67 1.56 22.31
CA THR A 33 2.59 0.46 21.33
C THR A 33 2.10 0.93 19.95
N ILE A 34 1.26 1.96 19.89
CA ILE A 34 0.84 2.58 18.62
C ILE A 34 2.00 3.36 18.00
N ILE A 35 2.74 4.15 18.79
CA ILE A 35 3.91 4.91 18.31
C ILE A 35 5.03 3.97 17.83
N GLU A 36 5.30 2.89 18.57
CA GLU A 36 6.25 1.85 18.16
C GLU A 36 5.79 1.16 16.87
N ASN A 37 4.51 0.82 16.76
CA ASN A 37 3.97 0.22 15.54
C ASN A 37 4.00 1.18 14.36
N ASP A 38 3.63 2.46 14.50
CA ASP A 38 3.69 3.45 13.42
C ASP A 38 5.12 3.63 12.92
N SER A 39 6.11 3.69 13.82
CA SER A 39 7.53 3.75 13.44
C SER A 39 8.01 2.48 12.73
N SER A 40 7.45 1.33 13.10
CA SER A 40 7.72 0.06 12.42
C SER A 40 7.04 -0.01 11.05
N TRP A 41 5.83 0.53 10.91
CA TRP A 41 5.09 0.61 9.66
C TRP A 41 5.74 1.55 8.67
N GLU A 42 6.19 2.73 9.11
CA GLU A 42 6.95 3.66 8.30
C GLU A 42 8.30 3.05 7.87
N LYS A 43 8.99 2.33 8.76
CA LYS A 43 10.22 1.59 8.40
C LYS A 43 9.97 0.46 7.41
N ILE A 44 8.95 -0.37 7.62
CA ILE A 44 8.58 -1.47 6.72
C ILE A 44 8.16 -0.94 5.35
N MET A 45 7.43 0.18 5.30
CA MET A 45 7.09 0.86 4.04
C MET A 45 8.31 1.46 3.34
N ALA A 46 9.23 2.07 4.10
CA ALA A 46 10.46 2.64 3.55
C ALA A 46 11.44 1.56 3.04
N GLU A 47 11.54 0.43 3.72
CA GLU A 47 12.36 -0.72 3.29
C GLU A 47 11.72 -1.46 2.12
N SER A 48 10.39 -1.67 2.12
CA SER A 48 9.69 -2.30 0.99
C SER A 48 9.66 -1.43 -0.27
N SER A 49 9.90 -0.12 -0.16
CA SER A 49 9.98 0.79 -1.32
C SER A 49 11.40 0.87 -1.92
N LYS A 50 12.43 0.37 -1.23
CA LYS A 50 13.84 0.52 -1.67
C LYS A 50 14.26 -0.44 -2.78
N ASP A 51 13.67 -1.63 -2.83
CA ASP A 51 13.99 -2.67 -3.82
C ASP A 51 12.71 -3.18 -4.52
N SER A 52 11.88 -2.26 -5.04
CA SER A 52 10.68 -2.66 -5.78
C SER A 52 11.03 -3.13 -7.20
N VAL A 53 11.56 -4.34 -7.29
CA VAL A 53 11.92 -5.00 -8.56
C VAL A 53 10.73 -5.05 -9.54
N LYS A 54 9.49 -5.10 -9.01
CA LYS A 54 8.27 -5.11 -9.83
C LYS A 54 8.02 -3.76 -10.50
N ASP A 55 8.31 -2.66 -9.81
CA ASP A 55 8.05 -1.32 -10.33
C ASP A 55 9.08 -0.98 -11.39
N GLU A 56 10.34 -1.35 -11.17
CA GLU A 56 11.40 -1.25 -12.17
C GLU A 56 11.11 -2.11 -13.40
N PHE A 57 10.65 -3.34 -13.20
CA PHE A 57 10.27 -4.23 -14.31
C PHE A 57 9.16 -3.62 -15.18
N TRP A 58 8.03 -3.20 -14.57
CA TRP A 58 6.93 -2.63 -15.35
C TRP A 58 7.27 -1.26 -15.94
N THR A 59 8.08 -0.45 -15.25
CA THR A 59 8.60 0.81 -15.82
C THR A 59 9.45 0.55 -17.06
N PHE A 60 10.31 -0.46 -17.02
CA PHE A 60 11.10 -0.86 -18.19
C PHE A 60 10.21 -1.37 -19.33
N VAL A 61 9.34 -2.34 -19.06
CA VAL A 61 8.44 -2.93 -20.08
C VAL A 61 7.56 -1.86 -20.74
N LEU A 62 7.00 -0.94 -19.96
CA LEU A 62 6.12 0.13 -20.47
C LEU A 62 6.88 1.23 -21.21
N SER A 63 8.17 1.42 -20.95
CA SER A 63 8.99 2.44 -21.63
C SER A 63 9.57 1.96 -22.97
N ILE A 64 9.72 0.64 -23.18
CA ILE A 64 10.28 0.06 -24.42
C ILE A 64 9.60 0.61 -25.69
N PRO A 65 8.25 0.64 -25.83
CA PRO A 65 7.61 1.13 -27.05
C PRO A 65 7.95 2.60 -27.35
N ILE A 66 8.10 3.42 -26.32
CA ILE A 66 8.46 4.85 -26.45
C ILE A 66 9.88 4.97 -27.02
N PHE A 67 10.82 4.21 -26.48
CA PHE A 67 12.20 4.19 -26.98
C PHE A 67 12.30 3.66 -28.42
N MET A 68 11.52 2.63 -28.77
CA MET A 68 11.50 2.08 -30.13
C MET A 68 11.00 3.10 -31.15
N ILE A 69 9.99 3.91 -30.80
CA ILE A 69 9.51 5.01 -31.67
C ILE A 69 10.58 6.10 -31.78
N GLY A 70 11.25 6.46 -30.68
CA GLY A 70 12.35 7.42 -30.70
C GLY A 70 13.52 6.95 -31.59
N TYR A 71 13.88 5.67 -31.51
CA TYR A 71 14.86 5.04 -32.38
C TYR A 71 14.46 5.11 -33.85
N ALA A 72 13.21 4.79 -34.18
CA ALA A 72 12.69 4.84 -35.54
C ALA A 72 12.87 6.23 -36.18
N ILE A 73 12.60 7.29 -35.41
CA ILE A 73 12.75 8.67 -35.86
C ILE A 73 14.24 9.04 -36.00
N ALA A 74 15.06 8.69 -35.00
CA ALA A 74 16.48 9.03 -34.98
C ALA A 74 17.29 8.36 -36.10
N PHE A 75 16.94 7.12 -36.45
CA PHE A 75 17.65 6.32 -37.45
C PHE A 75 16.88 6.18 -38.78
N GLY A 76 15.73 6.82 -38.91
CA GLY A 76 14.91 6.82 -40.14
C GLY A 76 14.24 5.48 -40.47
N ASP A 77 14.19 4.53 -39.52
CA ASP A 77 13.58 3.22 -39.73
C ASP A 77 12.11 3.22 -39.31
N VAL A 78 11.25 3.68 -40.23
CA VAL A 78 9.79 3.75 -40.03
C VAL A 78 9.17 2.36 -39.84
N SER A 79 9.85 1.27 -40.24
CA SER A 79 9.32 -0.10 -40.07
C SER A 79 9.22 -0.50 -38.60
N VAL A 80 10.00 0.12 -37.71
CA VAL A 80 9.93 -0.11 -36.27
C VAL A 80 8.61 0.43 -35.69
N ILE A 81 8.11 1.56 -36.21
CA ILE A 81 6.80 2.12 -35.79
C ILE A 81 5.68 1.12 -36.11
N GLU A 82 5.73 0.53 -37.31
CA GLU A 82 4.75 -0.47 -37.74
C GLU A 82 4.78 -1.71 -36.83
N ARG A 83 5.97 -2.19 -36.45
CA ARG A 83 6.11 -3.33 -35.52
C ARG A 83 5.57 -3.03 -34.13
N VAL A 84 5.80 -1.81 -33.62
CA VAL A 84 5.22 -1.37 -32.35
C VAL A 84 3.70 -1.34 -32.44
N HIS A 85 3.14 -0.83 -33.55
CA HIS A 85 1.70 -0.81 -33.80
C HIS A 85 1.10 -2.23 -33.80
N LEU A 86 1.68 -3.16 -34.56
CA LEU A 86 1.28 -4.56 -34.60
C LEU A 86 1.35 -5.23 -33.22
N GLY A 87 2.36 -4.88 -32.41
CA GLY A 87 2.48 -5.34 -31.03
C GLY A 87 1.28 -4.91 -30.18
N PHE A 88 0.90 -3.63 -30.23
CA PHE A 88 -0.29 -3.15 -29.52
C PHE A 88 -1.58 -3.78 -30.06
N GLU A 89 -1.71 -3.98 -31.36
CA GLU A 89 -2.86 -4.66 -31.96
C GLU A 89 -2.97 -6.13 -31.50
N ALA A 90 -1.85 -6.82 -31.31
CA ALA A 90 -1.86 -8.16 -30.73
C ALA A 90 -2.31 -8.14 -29.27
N LEU A 91 -1.91 -7.12 -28.49
CA LEU A 91 -2.34 -6.96 -27.10
C LEU A 91 -3.84 -6.70 -26.96
N THR A 92 -4.46 -5.96 -27.90
CA THR A 92 -5.92 -5.74 -27.85
C THR A 92 -6.74 -7.00 -28.10
N LYS A 93 -6.15 -7.99 -28.79
CA LYS A 93 -6.76 -9.30 -29.07
C LYS A 93 -6.67 -10.28 -27.90
N LEU A 94 -5.97 -9.92 -26.81
CA LEU A 94 -5.88 -10.77 -25.63
C LEU A 94 -7.25 -10.96 -24.97
N PRO A 95 -7.55 -12.11 -24.37
CA PRO A 95 -8.78 -12.31 -23.61
C PRO A 95 -8.96 -11.28 -22.49
N GLU A 96 -10.18 -10.80 -22.26
CA GLU A 96 -10.47 -9.75 -21.26
C GLU A 96 -10.00 -10.10 -19.85
N TRP A 97 -10.14 -11.36 -19.43
CA TRP A 97 -9.69 -11.83 -18.12
C TRP A 97 -8.18 -11.64 -17.93
N TYR A 98 -7.39 -11.80 -19.00
CA TYR A 98 -5.95 -11.64 -18.96
C TYR A 98 -5.54 -10.17 -18.96
N GLN A 99 -6.22 -9.35 -19.79
CA GLN A 99 -6.03 -7.90 -19.77
C GLN A 99 -6.32 -7.32 -18.38
N TYR A 100 -7.35 -7.84 -17.69
CA TYR A 100 -7.68 -7.46 -16.33
C TYR A 100 -6.59 -7.83 -15.32
N LEU A 101 -6.04 -9.04 -15.39
CA LEU A 101 -4.92 -9.45 -14.54
C LEU A 101 -3.68 -8.58 -14.77
N LEU A 102 -3.36 -8.25 -16.02
CA LEU A 102 -2.27 -7.32 -16.36
C LEU A 102 -2.51 -5.94 -15.75
N PHE A 103 -3.71 -5.40 -15.86
CA PHE A 103 -4.06 -4.11 -15.29
C PHE A 103 -3.90 -4.08 -13.76
N ILE A 104 -4.34 -5.13 -13.05
CA ILE A 104 -4.14 -5.26 -11.60
C ILE A 104 -2.66 -5.35 -11.26
N ALA A 105 -1.88 -6.17 -11.98
CA ALA A 105 -0.46 -6.34 -11.71
C ALA A 105 0.31 -5.03 -11.87
N ILE A 106 0.04 -4.29 -12.96
CA ILE A 106 0.68 -3.01 -13.25
C ILE A 106 0.29 -1.95 -12.21
N SER A 107 -1.01 -1.78 -11.97
CA SER A 107 -1.50 -0.78 -11.01
C SER A 107 -1.05 -1.04 -9.57
N SER A 108 -0.95 -2.32 -9.17
CA SER A 108 -0.42 -2.72 -7.87
C SER A 108 1.08 -2.43 -7.75
N SER A 109 1.83 -2.49 -8.86
CA SER A 109 3.26 -2.16 -8.86
C SER A 109 3.42 -0.66 -8.61
N PHE A 110 2.72 0.20 -9.35
CA PHE A 110 2.77 1.66 -9.13
C PHE A 110 2.07 2.17 -7.86
N GLY A 111 1.70 1.31 -6.92
CA GLY A 111 1.05 1.70 -5.66
C GLY A 111 -0.33 2.36 -5.83
N ILE A 112 -0.95 2.23 -7.00
CA ILE A 112 -2.28 2.79 -7.28
C ILE A 112 -3.33 1.95 -6.56
N ARG A 113 -3.63 2.32 -5.32
CA ARG A 113 -4.69 1.75 -4.48
C ARG A 113 -6.07 2.13 -5.02
N GLY A 114 -6.46 1.59 -6.18
CA GLY A 114 -7.73 2.00 -6.81
C GLY A 114 -8.07 1.38 -8.16
N ALA A 115 -7.25 0.49 -8.72
CA ALA A 115 -7.51 -0.13 -10.02
C ALA A 115 -8.91 -0.77 -10.12
N SER A 116 -9.33 -1.46 -9.06
CA SER A 116 -10.67 -2.05 -8.99
C SER A 116 -11.81 -1.02 -8.86
N LYS A 117 -11.51 0.23 -8.48
CA LYS A 117 -12.48 1.31 -8.26
C LYS A 117 -12.71 2.16 -9.52
N ILE A 118 -11.67 2.34 -10.34
CA ILE A 118 -11.74 3.08 -11.62
C ILE A 118 -12.51 2.26 -12.69
N MET A 119 -12.46 0.93 -12.63
CA MET A 119 -13.14 0.08 -13.62
C MET A 119 -14.68 0.09 -13.50
N ASN A 120 -15.24 0.34 -12.31
CA ASN A 120 -16.69 0.50 -12.14
C ASN A 120 -17.24 1.80 -12.75
N LEU A 121 -16.38 2.73 -13.14
CA LEU A 121 -16.76 3.96 -13.86
C LEU A 121 -16.79 3.78 -15.38
N ARG A 122 -16.39 2.60 -15.89
CA ARG A 122 -16.37 2.29 -17.32
C ARG A 122 -17.60 1.48 -17.80
N LYS A 123 -18.63 1.38 -16.96
CA LYS A 123 -19.94 0.84 -17.33
C LYS A 123 -20.82 1.91 -17.98
#